data_AF-A0ABD2I8D0-F1
#
_entry.id   AF-A0ABD2I8D0-F1
#
_cell.length_a   1.000
_cell.length_b   1.000
_cell.length_c   1.000
_cell.angle_alpha   90.00
_cell.angle_beta   90.00
_cell.angle_gamma   90.00
#
_symmetry.space_group_name_H-M   'P 1'
#
loop_
_entity.id
_entity.type
_entity.pdbx_description
1 polymer ?
#
loop_
_entity_poly.entity_id
_entity_poly.type
_entity_poly.pdbx_seq_one_letter_code
_entity_poly.pdbx_strand_id
1 'polypeptide(L)'
;MNKEFRSHVERPLDACTQNIVEQIELLIDQFARRQTAIFHLVWSPAACPTDECLKPLIKLLDEELSLVHWCLMHRNFTRVMQAQMQLLLKLFQECVNENVGLEPSFYRRLTDALAILLDFFHADGKGIAVDVFAASNEYKRFHEQISLYQMPTCTPASPSPSPICGSSTVLRHLRI
;
A
#
# COMPACT_ATOMS: atom_id res chain seq x y z
N MET A 1 29.08 11.38 -42.26
CA MET A 1 28.69 11.54 -40.83
C MET A 1 29.50 10.54 -40.02
N ASN A 2 30.30 11.01 -39.06
CA ASN A 2 31.46 10.30 -38.53
C ASN A 2 31.05 9.24 -37.48
N LYS A 3 31.29 7.95 -37.77
CA LYS A 3 30.87 6.82 -36.90
C LYS A 3 31.53 6.87 -35.51
N GLU A 4 32.76 7.39 -35.43
CA GLU A 4 33.47 7.55 -34.15
C GLU A 4 32.85 8.61 -33.25
N PHE A 5 32.37 9.73 -33.80
CA PHE A 5 31.69 10.75 -33.00
C PHE A 5 30.39 10.22 -32.42
N ARG A 6 29.66 9.40 -33.19
CA ARG A 6 28.44 8.74 -32.73
C ARG A 6 28.71 7.80 -31.56
N SER A 7 29.69 6.91 -31.68
CA SER A 7 30.02 5.95 -30.63
C SER A 7 30.60 6.61 -29.37
N HIS A 8 31.29 7.74 -29.51
CA HIS A 8 31.84 8.51 -28.40
C HIS A 8 30.78 9.25 -27.59
N VAL A 9 29.63 9.57 -28.20
CA VAL A 9 28.49 10.22 -27.53
C VAL A 9 27.47 9.19 -27.03
N GLU A 10 27.26 8.10 -27.77
CA GLU A 10 26.34 7.02 -27.39
C GLU A 10 26.79 6.32 -26.10
N ARG A 11 28.09 5.99 -25.96
CA ARG A 11 28.59 5.27 -24.77
C ARG A 11 28.40 6.03 -23.43
N PRO A 12 28.76 7.33 -23.31
CA PRO A 12 28.50 8.08 -22.08
C PRO A 12 27.01 8.24 -21.79
N LEU A 13 26.17 8.35 -22.84
CA LEU A 13 24.73 8.48 -22.69
C LEU A 13 24.11 7.17 -22.18
N ASP A 14 24.57 6.02 -22.69
CA ASP A 14 24.15 4.70 -22.23
C ASP A 14 24.61 4.47 -20.79
N ALA A 15 25.85 4.81 -20.45
CA ALA A 15 26.37 4.72 -19.09
C ALA A 15 25.60 5.61 -18.10
N CYS A 16 25.25 6.84 -18.52
CA CYS A 16 24.41 7.74 -17.72
C CYS A 16 23.00 7.16 -17.53
N THR A 17 22.41 6.61 -18.59
CA THR A 17 21.10 5.96 -18.53
C THR A 17 21.11 4.78 -17.56
N GLN A 18 22.13 3.92 -17.65
CA GLN A 18 22.30 2.78 -16.76
C GLN A 18 22.49 3.20 -15.31
N ASN A 19 23.30 4.24 -15.06
CA ASN A 19 23.50 4.78 -13.72
C ASN A 19 22.19 5.34 -13.12
N ILE A 20 21.38 6.04 -13.93
CA ILE A 20 20.06 6.52 -13.50
C ILE A 20 19.15 5.35 -13.14
N VAL A 21 19.15 4.27 -13.93
CA VAL A 21 18.35 3.08 -13.62
C VAL A 21 18.79 2.43 -12.31
N GLU A 22 20.09 2.24 -12.09
CA GLU A 22 20.62 1.66 -10.86
C GLU A 22 20.30 2.51 -9.62
N GLN A 23 20.42 3.84 -9.73
CA GLN A 23 20.05 4.74 -8.64
C GLN A 23 18.54 4.72 -8.35
N ILE A 24 17.70 4.59 -9.38
CA ILE A 24 16.25 4.41 -9.22
C ILE A 24 15.96 3.11 -8.46
N GLU A 25 16.59 2.00 -8.83
CA GLU A 25 16.42 0.71 -8.16
C GLU A 25 16.86 0.77 -6.68
N LEU A 26 18.01 1.38 -6.40
CA LEU A 26 18.50 1.56 -5.02
C LEU A 26 17.55 2.39 -4.14
N LEU A 27 16.95 3.44 -4.69
CA LEU A 27 15.96 4.26 -3.99
C LEU A 27 14.69 3.47 -3.69
N ILE A 28 14.21 2.66 -4.64
CA ILE A 28 13.05 1.77 -4.47
C ILE A 28 13.33 0.74 -3.37
N ASP A 29 14.50 0.11 -3.38
CA ASP A 29 14.90 -0.88 -2.37
C ASP A 29 15.05 -0.26 -0.98
N GLN A 30 15.60 0.95 -0.90
CA GLN A 30 15.72 1.67 0.36
C GLN A 30 14.36 2.05 0.93
N PHE A 31 13.44 2.49 0.07
CA PHE A 31 12.06 2.75 0.42
C PHE A 31 11.38 1.48 0.96
N ALA A 32 11.48 0.35 0.26
CA ALA A 32 10.93 -0.94 0.69
C ALA A 32 11.33 -1.32 2.12
N ARG A 33 12.62 -1.18 2.44
CA ARG A 33 13.15 -1.50 3.77
C ARG A 33 12.65 -0.57 4.87
N ARG A 34 12.38 0.70 4.58
CA ARG A 34 11.84 1.67 5.56
C ARG A 34 10.34 1.46 5.78
N GLN A 35 9.63 1.04 4.73
CA GLN A 35 8.20 0.79 4.79
C GLN A 35 7.81 -0.34 5.73
N THR A 36 8.52 -1.47 5.71
CA THR A 36 8.18 -2.62 6.58
C THR A 36 8.10 -2.25 8.06
N ALA A 37 8.93 -1.31 8.55
CA ALA A 37 8.88 -0.83 9.92
C ALA A 37 7.65 0.05 10.24
N ILE A 38 7.19 0.85 9.28
CA ILE A 38 6.02 1.73 9.41
C ILE A 38 4.73 0.92 9.27
N PHE A 39 4.75 -0.16 8.49
CA PHE A 39 3.60 -1.03 8.25
C PHE A 39 3.09 -1.73 9.53
N HIS A 40 3.98 -2.10 10.46
CA HIS A 40 3.58 -2.61 11.77
C HIS A 40 2.87 -1.58 12.67
N LEU A 41 3.18 -0.28 12.47
CA LEU A 41 2.58 0.83 13.22
C LEU A 41 1.20 1.22 12.70
N VAL A 42 1.03 1.31 11.38
CA VAL A 42 -0.24 1.76 10.76
C VAL A 42 -1.34 0.71 10.94
N TRP A 43 -0.96 -0.57 11.00
CA TRP A 43 -1.89 -1.70 10.90
C TRP A 43 -2.11 -2.42 12.24
N SER A 44 -1.51 -1.91 13.31
CA SER A 44 -1.83 -2.34 14.67
C SER A 44 -3.26 -1.89 15.02
N PRO A 45 -4.15 -2.80 15.45
CA PRO A 45 -5.55 -2.48 15.76
C PRO A 45 -5.74 -1.51 16.94
N ALA A 46 -4.68 -1.24 17.73
CA ALA A 46 -4.71 -0.29 18.85
C ALA A 46 -4.20 1.13 18.51
N ALA A 47 -3.70 1.34 17.30
CA ALA A 47 -2.96 2.55 16.96
C ALA A 47 -3.86 3.54 16.23
N CYS A 48 -4.41 4.55 16.89
CA CYS A 48 -4.86 5.84 16.30
C CYS A 48 -5.81 5.84 15.05
N PRO A 49 -6.39 6.98 14.66
CA PRO A 49 -7.09 7.10 13.37
C PRO A 49 -6.16 6.78 12.17
N THR A 50 -6.71 6.19 11.10
CA THR A 50 -5.92 5.71 9.94
C THR A 50 -5.06 6.81 9.31
N ASP A 51 -5.64 7.99 9.16
CA ASP A 51 -5.01 9.20 8.63
C ASP A 51 -3.84 9.68 9.50
N GLU A 52 -4.02 9.73 10.81
CA GLU A 52 -2.96 10.10 11.76
C GLU A 52 -1.79 9.11 11.72
N CYS A 53 -2.10 7.82 11.62
CA CYS A 53 -1.11 6.76 11.59
C CYS A 53 -0.32 6.75 10.28
N LEU A 54 -0.91 7.22 9.17
CA LEU A 54 -0.24 7.36 7.88
C LEU A 54 0.63 8.61 7.75
N LYS A 55 0.48 9.63 8.60
CA LYS A 55 1.27 10.88 8.50
C LYS A 55 2.79 10.67 8.40
N PRO A 56 3.43 9.78 9.21
CA PRO A 56 4.87 9.54 9.11
C PRO A 56 5.26 8.93 7.76
N LEU A 57 4.42 8.05 7.21
CA LEU A 57 4.61 7.45 5.89
C LEU A 57 4.49 8.52 4.79
N ILE A 58 3.40 9.28 4.79
CA ILE A 58 3.16 10.34 3.80
C ILE A 58 4.28 11.38 3.83
N LYS A 59 4.74 11.77 5.02
CA LYS A 59 5.85 12.70 5.17
C LYS A 59 7.15 12.14 4.58
N LEU A 60 7.48 10.88 4.85
CA LEU A 60 8.65 10.24 4.26
C LEU A 60 8.57 10.19 2.73
N LEU A 61 7.39 9.82 2.20
CA LEU A 61 7.11 9.82 0.77
C LEU A 61 7.29 11.19 0.13
N ASP A 62 6.73 12.24 0.75
CA ASP A 62 6.82 13.61 0.27
C ASP A 62 8.26 14.13 0.27
N GLU A 63 9.03 13.88 1.34
CA GLU A 63 10.43 14.25 1.43
C GLU A 63 11.28 13.54 0.36
N GLU A 64 11.11 12.23 0.18
CA GLU A 64 11.84 11.45 -0.82
C GLU A 64 11.46 11.84 -2.26
N LEU A 65 10.16 11.93 -2.56
CA LEU A 65 9.69 12.32 -3.89
C LEU A 65 10.09 13.76 -4.22
N SER A 66 10.06 14.67 -3.26
CA SER A 66 10.55 16.04 -3.46
C SER A 66 12.02 16.05 -3.84
N LEU A 67 12.88 15.33 -3.11
CA LEU A 67 14.32 15.25 -3.42
C LEU A 67 14.57 14.66 -4.82
N VAL A 68 13.85 13.59 -5.17
CA VAL A 68 14.00 12.93 -6.47
C VAL A 68 13.48 13.82 -7.61
N HIS A 69 12.42 14.61 -7.37
CA HIS A 69 11.88 15.55 -8.35
C HIS A 69 12.91 16.60 -8.78
N TRP A 70 13.74 17.10 -7.85
CA TRP A 70 14.79 18.08 -8.15
C TRP A 70 15.95 17.48 -8.96
N CYS A 71 16.18 16.17 -8.84
CA CYS A 71 17.34 15.49 -9.42
C CYS A 71 17.04 14.77 -10.75
N LEU A 72 15.76 14.48 -11.04
CA LEU A 72 15.38 13.66 -12.20
C LEU A 72 14.53 14.43 -13.22
N MET A 73 14.78 14.14 -14.50
CA MET A 73 13.84 14.48 -15.57
C MET A 73 12.46 13.87 -15.29
N HIS A 74 11.40 14.59 -15.65
CA HIS A 74 10.01 14.22 -15.35
C HIS A 74 9.68 12.74 -15.65
N ARG A 75 10.12 12.21 -16.80
CA ARG A 75 9.89 10.81 -17.18
C ARG A 75 10.50 9.80 -16.20
N ASN A 76 11.67 10.10 -15.64
CA ASN A 76 12.34 9.25 -14.67
C ASN A 76 11.70 9.39 -13.28
N PHE A 77 11.30 10.60 -12.90
CA PHE A 77 10.52 10.84 -11.69
C PHE A 77 9.19 10.05 -11.70
N THR A 78 8.44 10.07 -12.80
CA THR A 78 7.21 9.27 -12.94
C THR A 78 7.46 7.77 -12.78
N ARG A 79 8.59 7.26 -13.28
CA ARG A 79 8.96 5.84 -13.12
C ARG A 79 9.21 5.48 -11.66
N VAL A 80 9.94 6.32 -10.91
CA VAL A 80 10.18 6.13 -9.48
C VAL A 80 8.85 6.11 -8.73
N MET A 81 7.99 7.10 -8.99
CA MET A 81 6.68 7.23 -8.35
C MET A 81 5.80 5.99 -8.61
N GLN A 82 5.75 5.51 -9.87
CA GLN A 82 5.03 4.30 -10.23
C GLN A 82 5.60 3.06 -9.53
N ALA A 83 6.93 2.93 -9.44
CA ALA A 83 7.55 1.79 -8.79
C ALA A 83 7.31 1.76 -7.28
N GLN A 84 7.41 2.91 -6.60
CA GLN A 84 7.04 3.05 -5.19
C GLN A 84 5.57 2.68 -4.94
N MET A 85 4.69 3.11 -5.84
CA MET A 85 3.27 2.75 -5.78
C MET A 85 3.04 1.22 -5.92
N GLN A 86 3.67 0.57 -6.90
CA GLN A 86 3.53 -0.88 -7.10
C GLN A 86 4.02 -1.67 -5.88
N LEU A 87 5.12 -1.21 -5.28
CA LEU A 87 5.65 -1.80 -4.07
C LEU A 87 4.69 -1.66 -2.88
N LEU A 88 4.07 -0.49 -2.71
CA LEU A 88 3.03 -0.31 -1.69
C LEU A 88 1.86 -1.26 -1.91
N LEU A 89 1.32 -1.35 -3.14
CA LEU A 89 0.23 -2.30 -3.45
C LEU A 89 0.60 -3.74 -3.11
N LYS A 90 1.84 -4.14 -3.41
CA LYS A 90 2.34 -5.48 -3.06
C LYS A 90 2.35 -5.69 -1.55
N LEU A 91 2.82 -4.72 -0.77
CA LEU A 91 2.83 -4.81 0.70
C LEU A 91 1.41 -4.87 1.29
N PHE A 92 0.46 -4.10 0.75
CA PHE A 92 -0.96 -4.20 1.13
C PHE A 92 -1.53 -5.59 0.82
N GLN A 93 -1.19 -6.14 -0.33
CA GLN A 93 -1.61 -7.49 -0.73
C GLN A 93 -1.01 -8.57 0.17
N GLU A 94 0.27 -8.46 0.52
CA GLU A 94 0.95 -9.35 1.47
C GLU A 94 0.28 -9.29 2.85
N CYS A 95 -0.10 -8.10 3.31
CA CYS A 95 -0.83 -7.95 4.57
C CYS A 95 -2.13 -8.73 4.61
N VAL A 96 -2.94 -8.59 3.57
CA VAL A 96 -4.23 -9.27 3.48
C VAL A 96 -4.03 -10.79 3.49
N ASN A 97 -3.00 -11.27 2.80
CA ASN A 97 -2.65 -12.69 2.76
C ASN A 97 -2.15 -13.24 4.11
N GLU A 98 -1.43 -12.44 4.90
CA GLU A 98 -0.91 -12.85 6.22
C GLU A 98 -1.97 -12.78 7.33
N ASN A 99 -2.99 -11.96 7.15
CA ASN A 99 -3.99 -11.64 8.16
C ASN A 99 -5.40 -12.09 7.75
N VAL A 100 -5.54 -13.35 7.31
CA VAL A 100 -6.82 -13.93 6.89
C VAL A 100 -7.72 -14.21 8.09
N GLY A 101 -8.98 -13.81 8.01
CA GLY A 101 -9.99 -14.07 9.03
C GLY A 101 -9.99 -13.09 10.22
N LEU A 102 -9.33 -11.93 10.08
CA LEU A 102 -9.47 -10.85 11.05
C LEU A 102 -10.84 -10.17 10.97
N GLU A 103 -11.13 -9.33 11.95
CA GLU A 103 -12.37 -8.55 12.02
C GLU A 103 -12.57 -7.65 10.77
N PRO A 104 -13.80 -7.46 10.29
CA PRO A 104 -14.09 -6.58 9.15
C PRO A 104 -13.56 -5.14 9.30
N SER A 105 -13.42 -4.66 10.54
CA SER A 105 -12.85 -3.35 10.87
C SER A 105 -11.38 -3.22 10.46
N PHE A 106 -10.60 -4.30 10.52
CA PHE A 106 -9.22 -4.35 10.04
C PHE A 106 -9.16 -4.13 8.53
N TYR A 107 -9.95 -4.87 7.76
CA TYR A 107 -9.98 -4.75 6.29
C TYR A 107 -10.51 -3.40 5.83
N ARG A 108 -11.47 -2.81 6.56
CA ARG A 108 -11.92 -1.44 6.30
C ARG A 108 -10.77 -0.45 6.48
N ARG A 109 -10.03 -0.56 7.59
CA ARG A 109 -8.86 0.29 7.86
C ARG A 109 -7.77 0.14 6.81
N LEU A 110 -7.51 -1.07 6.30
CA LEU A 110 -6.60 -1.28 5.16
C LEU A 110 -7.12 -0.58 3.89
N THR A 111 -8.41 -0.65 3.62
CA THR A 111 -9.03 0.00 2.46
C THR A 111 -8.89 1.52 2.55
N ASP A 112 -9.19 2.09 3.72
CA ASP A 112 -9.05 3.53 3.98
C ASP A 112 -7.60 3.99 3.82
N ALA A 113 -6.65 3.18 4.33
CA ALA A 113 -5.23 3.50 4.24
C ALA A 113 -4.74 3.49 2.78
N LEU A 114 -5.17 2.49 1.99
CA LEU A 114 -4.83 2.42 0.58
C LEU A 114 -5.41 3.61 -0.20
N ALA A 115 -6.64 4.02 0.10
CA ALA A 115 -7.29 5.17 -0.54
C ALA A 115 -6.50 6.47 -0.30
N ILE A 116 -6.08 6.74 0.94
CA ILE A 116 -5.27 7.92 1.28
C ILE A 116 -3.95 7.93 0.50
N LEU A 117 -3.29 6.78 0.37
CA LEU A 117 -2.04 6.66 -0.39
C LEU A 117 -2.27 6.85 -1.90
N LEU A 118 -3.36 6.29 -2.45
CA LEU A 118 -3.74 6.49 -3.85
C LEU A 118 -3.97 7.96 -4.16
N ASP A 119 -4.68 8.67 -3.30
CA ASP A 119 -4.92 10.11 -3.43
C ASP A 119 -3.59 10.90 -3.39
N PHE A 120 -2.68 10.54 -2.49
CA PHE A 120 -1.33 11.11 -2.43
C PHE A 120 -0.58 10.94 -3.76
N PHE A 121 -0.57 9.73 -4.34
CA PHE A 121 0.11 9.48 -5.61
C PHE A 121 -0.61 10.05 -6.83
N HIS A 122 -1.92 10.24 -6.76
CA HIS A 122 -2.71 10.92 -7.79
C HIS A 122 -2.39 12.42 -7.84
N ALA A 123 -2.12 13.03 -6.68
CA ALA A 123 -1.70 14.42 -6.52
C ALA A 123 -2.58 15.42 -7.30
N ASP A 124 -3.91 15.32 -7.12
CA ASP A 124 -4.92 16.14 -7.82
C ASP A 124 -4.77 16.12 -9.35
N GLY A 125 -4.42 14.96 -9.92
CA GLY A 125 -4.25 14.74 -11.36
C GLY A 125 -2.88 15.15 -11.90
N LYS A 126 -1.94 15.56 -11.04
CA LYS A 126 -0.55 15.87 -11.43
C LYS A 126 0.39 14.68 -11.30
N GLY A 127 -0.05 13.62 -10.62
CA GLY A 127 0.72 12.41 -10.36
C GLY A 127 0.33 11.26 -11.28
N ILE A 128 0.14 10.07 -10.68
CA ILE A 128 -0.22 8.86 -11.41
C ILE A 128 -1.71 8.87 -11.76
N ALA A 129 -2.04 8.62 -13.02
CA ALA A 129 -3.43 8.53 -13.47
C ALA A 129 -4.15 7.33 -12.84
N VAL A 130 -5.44 7.50 -12.53
CA VAL A 130 -6.25 6.48 -11.86
C VAL A 130 -6.27 5.15 -12.62
N ASP A 131 -6.30 5.21 -13.96
CA ASP A 131 -6.29 4.03 -14.82
C ASP A 131 -5.03 3.16 -14.65
N VAL A 132 -3.90 3.77 -14.27
CA VAL A 132 -2.65 3.05 -14.02
C VAL A 132 -2.75 2.24 -12.72
N PHE A 133 -3.43 2.76 -11.70
CA PHE A 133 -3.73 1.99 -10.48
C PHE A 133 -4.68 0.83 -10.82
N ALA A 134 -5.76 1.11 -11.55
CA ALA A 134 -6.76 0.12 -11.94
C ALA A 134 -6.20 -1.00 -12.83
N ALA A 135 -5.11 -0.74 -13.57
CA ALA A 135 -4.44 -1.74 -14.39
C ALA A 135 -3.59 -2.73 -13.58
N SER A 136 -3.13 -2.37 -12.37
CA SER A 136 -2.28 -3.21 -11.52
C SER A 136 -3.00 -4.49 -11.09
N ASN A 137 -2.29 -5.62 -11.14
CA ASN A 137 -2.82 -6.91 -10.70
C ASN A 137 -2.94 -6.98 -9.18
N GLU A 138 -2.01 -6.36 -8.47
CA GLU A 138 -1.98 -6.25 -7.01
C GLU A 138 -3.21 -5.47 -6.54
N TYR A 139 -3.53 -4.34 -7.19
CA TYR A 139 -4.72 -3.56 -6.89
C TYR A 139 -6.02 -4.37 -7.09
N LYS A 140 -6.16 -5.08 -8.22
CA LYS A 140 -7.33 -5.92 -8.49
C LYS A 140 -7.49 -7.04 -7.45
N ARG A 141 -6.41 -7.77 -7.16
CA ARG A 141 -6.41 -8.86 -6.18
C ARG A 141 -6.76 -8.37 -4.78
N PHE A 142 -6.24 -7.20 -4.40
CA PHE A 142 -6.54 -6.58 -3.12
C PHE A 142 -8.06 -6.33 -2.99
N HIS A 143 -8.65 -5.66 -3.98
CA HIS A 143 -10.09 -5.38 -3.97
C HIS A 143 -10.96 -6.63 -4.01
N GLU A 144 -10.58 -7.65 -4.79
CA GLU A 144 -11.27 -8.95 -4.83
C GLU A 144 -11.27 -9.61 -3.44
N GLN A 145 -10.12 -9.72 -2.77
CA GLN A 145 -10.03 -10.33 -1.44
C GLN A 145 -10.74 -9.53 -0.36
N ILE A 146 -10.58 -8.20 -0.35
CA ILE A 146 -11.27 -7.33 0.59
C ILE A 146 -12.78 -7.48 0.44
N SER A 147 -13.29 -7.61 -0.78
CA SER A 147 -14.72 -7.84 -1.02
C SER A 147 -15.21 -9.14 -0.39
N LEU A 148 -14.39 -10.20 -0.38
CA LEU A 148 -14.73 -11.47 0.25
C LEU A 148 -14.76 -11.36 1.78
N TYR A 149 -13.82 -10.62 2.38
CA TYR A 149 -13.71 -10.48 3.83
C TYR A 149 -14.67 -9.46 4.45
N GLN A 150 -15.17 -8.51 3.64
CA GLN A 150 -16.15 -7.51 4.08
C GLN A 150 -17.61 -7.97 3.90
N MET A 151 -17.85 -9.06 3.17
CA MET A 151 -19.17 -9.67 3.13
C MET A 151 -19.48 -10.27 4.51
N PRO A 152 -20.65 -9.99 5.11
CA PRO A 152 -21.05 -10.69 6.31
C PRO A 152 -21.06 -12.17 5.96
N THR A 153 -20.17 -12.95 6.58
CA THR A 153 -20.25 -14.39 6.53
C THR A 153 -21.63 -14.72 7.07
N CYS A 154 -22.52 -15.12 6.16
CA CYS A 154 -23.79 -15.72 6.54
C CYS A 154 -23.39 -17.01 7.26
N THR A 155 -23.22 -16.92 8.57
CA THR A 155 -23.11 -18.07 9.45
C THR A 155 -24.34 -18.92 9.13
N PRO A 156 -24.18 -20.16 8.63
CA PRO A 156 -25.33 -21.02 8.43
C PRO A 156 -26.04 -21.10 9.78
N ALA A 157 -27.29 -20.67 9.79
CA ALA A 157 -28.14 -20.59 10.97
C ALA A 157 -27.93 -21.85 11.81
N SER A 158 -27.39 -21.67 13.01
CA SER A 158 -27.51 -22.68 14.05
C SER A 158 -29.01 -22.98 14.21
N PRO A 159 -29.41 -24.26 14.25
CA PRO A 159 -30.82 -24.58 14.45
C PRO A 159 -31.24 -23.98 15.79
N SER A 160 -32.25 -23.12 15.73
CA SER A 160 -32.94 -22.52 16.87
C SER A 160 -33.18 -23.58 17.96
N PRO A 161 -32.71 -23.38 19.21
CA PRO A 161 -33.21 -24.18 20.30
C PRO A 161 -34.61 -23.65 20.65
N SER A 162 -35.61 -24.51 20.48
CA SER A 162 -36.95 -24.32 21.00
C SER A 162 -36.93 -23.90 22.49
N PRO A 163 -37.92 -23.12 22.97
CA PRO A 163 -37.89 -22.59 24.32
C PRO A 163 -38.21 -23.70 25.31
N ILE A 164 -37.24 -24.07 26.15
CA ILE A 164 -37.50 -24.85 27.35
C ILE A 164 -37.40 -23.92 28.55
N CYS A 165 -38.56 -23.71 29.15
CA CYS A 165 -38.81 -23.12 30.46
C CYS A 165 -37.84 -23.68 31.53
N GLY A 166 -37.21 -22.81 32.32
CA GLY A 166 -36.38 -23.23 33.45
C GLY A 166 -35.76 -22.06 34.20
N SER A 167 -36.30 -21.80 35.39
CA SER A 167 -35.97 -20.73 36.31
C SER A 167 -34.53 -20.67 36.81
N SER A 168 -34.16 -19.47 37.28
CA SER A 168 -33.27 -19.15 38.41
C SER A 168 -31.84 -18.67 38.10
N THR A 169 -31.65 -17.37 38.38
CA THR A 169 -30.61 -16.76 39.23
C THR A 169 -29.17 -17.29 39.14
N VAL A 170 -28.22 -16.41 38.81
CA VAL A 170 -27.14 -15.93 39.71
C VAL A 170 -26.08 -15.14 38.93
N LEU A 171 -25.85 -13.92 39.43
CA LEU A 171 -24.70 -13.02 39.25
C LEU A 171 -23.33 -13.72 39.14
N ARG A 172 -22.42 -13.18 38.31
CA ARG A 172 -20.98 -12.87 38.59
C ARG A 172 -20.29 -12.49 37.27
N HIS A 173 -19.90 -11.23 37.08
CA HIS A 173 -18.67 -10.55 37.53
C HIS A 173 -17.58 -10.49 36.45
N LEU A 174 -17.09 -9.26 36.29
CA LEU A 174 -15.92 -8.70 35.59
C LEU A 174 -14.60 -9.50 35.55
N ARG A 175 -13.73 -9.01 34.62
CA ARG A 175 -12.25 -9.08 34.50
C ARG A 175 -11.72 -10.38 33.87
N ILE A 176 -10.76 -10.34 32.95
CA ILE A 176 -9.59 -9.43 32.78
C ILE A 176 -9.50 -8.95 31.33
#